data_AF-A0AAU1Z5D5-F1
#
_entry.id   AF-A0AAU1Z5D5-F1
#
_cell.length_a   1.000
_cell.length_b   1.000
_cell.length_c   1.000
_cell.angle_alpha   90.00
_cell.angle_beta   90.00
_cell.angle_gamma   90.00
#
_symmetry.space_group_name_H-M   'P 1'
#
loop_
_entity.id
_entity.type
_entity.pdbx_description
1 polymer ?
#
loop_
_entity_poly.entity_id
_entity_poly.type
_entity_poly.pdbx_seq_one_letter_code
_entity_poly.pdbx_strand_id
1 'polypeptide(L)'
;MPSVVGLLEQRELGARRRVDELREEADRVQAELAAAERDWKEWVIARSRVGEVLGPVDETEDHVRTERAMPAQGQAEEAAPVSMAARPKSQVPVRREGLDASVLSVDYQRILQALADRHCLHQGPLTCQEMAVLFGLDTVPSKVEALRSKAKRLVARGWLAEPAPGRFTLARGVNGPGGGS
;
A
#
# COMPACT_ATOMS: atom_id res chain seq x y z
N MET A 1 -2.46 46.03 44.85
CA MET A 1 -2.57 44.56 44.68
C MET A 1 -3.36 44.32 43.41
N PRO A 2 -2.89 43.50 42.45
CA PRO A 2 -3.66 43.19 41.25
C PRO A 2 -4.94 42.43 41.62
N SER A 3 -6.05 42.73 40.95
CA SER A 3 -7.32 42.01 41.15
C SER A 3 -7.21 40.57 40.62
N VAL A 4 -8.02 39.66 41.17
CA VAL A 4 -8.11 38.27 40.69
C VAL A 4 -8.49 38.22 39.20
N VAL A 5 -9.36 39.13 38.76
CA VAL A 5 -9.76 39.28 37.35
C VAL A 5 -8.56 39.60 36.46
N GLY A 6 -7.71 40.57 36.85
CA GLY A 6 -6.53 40.92 36.05
C GLY A 6 -5.47 39.82 35.96
N LEU A 7 -5.40 38.91 36.94
CA LEU A 7 -4.53 37.73 36.87
C LEU A 7 -5.07 36.68 35.90
N LEU A 8 -6.40 36.50 35.85
CA LEU A 8 -7.06 35.60 34.90
C LEU A 8 -6.90 36.11 33.46
N GLU A 9 -7.10 37.41 33.23
CA GLU A 9 -6.90 38.04 31.91
C GLU A 9 -5.46 37.86 31.41
N GLN A 10 -4.46 38.01 32.28
CA GLN A 10 -3.06 37.74 31.92
C GLN A 10 -2.81 36.27 31.54
N ARG A 11 -3.40 35.32 32.28
CA ARG A 11 -3.29 33.90 31.94
C ARG A 11 -4.00 33.57 30.62
N GLU A 12 -5.18 34.14 30.39
CA GLU A 12 -5.92 33.97 29.15
C GLU A 12 -5.13 34.51 27.94
N LEU A 13 -4.54 35.71 28.06
CA LEU A 13 -3.70 36.28 27.01
C LEU A 13 -2.46 35.42 26.74
N GLY A 14 -1.81 34.90 27.78
CA GLY A 14 -0.69 33.98 27.64
C GLY A 14 -1.10 32.67 26.93
N ALA A 15 -2.27 32.12 27.29
CA ALA A 15 -2.79 30.92 26.64
C ALA A 15 -3.13 31.17 25.16
N ARG A 16 -3.72 32.32 24.83
CA ARG A 16 -4.02 32.71 23.43
C ARG A 16 -2.76 32.83 22.59
N ARG A 17 -1.73 33.54 23.09
CA ARG A 17 -0.44 33.65 22.40
C ARG A 17 0.18 32.29 22.13
N ARG A 18 0.17 31.39 23.13
CA ARG A 18 0.69 30.03 22.94
C ARG A 18 -0.09 29.23 21.90
N VAL A 19 -1.41 29.41 21.82
CA VAL A 19 -2.23 28.79 20.78
C VAL A 19 -1.87 29.34 19.40
N ASP A 20 -1.69 30.65 19.28
CA ASP A 20 -1.35 31.28 18.00
C ASP A 20 0.06 30.89 17.55
N GLU A 21 1.05 30.86 18.46
CA GLU A 21 2.40 30.34 18.20
C GLU A 21 2.37 28.89 17.69
N LEU A 22 1.60 28.01 18.35
CA LEU A 22 1.48 26.61 17.92
C LEU A 22 0.79 26.47 16.56
N ARG A 23 -0.15 27.36 16.22
CA ARG A 23 -0.78 27.38 14.89
C ARG A 23 0.21 27.79 13.81
N GLU A 24 1.01 28.83 14.06
CA GLU A 24 2.07 29.25 13.13
C GLU A 24 3.11 28.15 12.91
N GLU A 25 3.49 27.42 13.97
CA GLU A 25 4.37 26.26 13.86
C GLU A 25 3.73 25.12 13.05
N ALA A 26 2.45 24.82 13.29
CA ALA A 26 1.72 23.81 12.54
C ALA A 26 1.64 24.16 11.05
N ASP A 27 1.33 25.42 10.72
CA ASP A 27 1.28 25.91 9.33
C ASP A 27 2.66 25.80 8.66
N ARG A 28 3.74 26.12 9.38
CA ARG A 28 5.12 25.96 8.88
C ARG A 28 5.44 24.50 8.58
N VAL A 29 5.19 23.60 9.54
CA VAL A 29 5.44 22.16 9.37
C VAL A 29 4.60 21.59 8.24
N GLN A 30 3.35 22.05 8.10
CA GLN A 30 2.48 21.62 7.00
C GLN A 30 2.99 22.09 5.63
N ALA A 31 3.56 23.28 5.54
CA ALA A 31 4.20 23.78 4.33
C ALA A 31 5.46 22.96 3.96
N GLU A 32 6.30 22.65 4.94
CA GLU A 32 7.49 21.80 4.77
C GLU A 32 7.12 20.38 4.34
N LEU A 33 6.10 19.80 4.97
CA LEU A 33 5.57 18.49 4.59
C LEU A 33 5.06 18.50 3.15
N ALA A 34 4.30 19.52 2.76
CA ALA A 34 3.80 19.66 1.40
C ALA A 34 4.93 19.78 0.37
N ALA A 35 6.05 20.42 0.72
CA ALA A 35 7.25 20.47 -0.12
C ALA A 35 7.91 19.09 -0.24
N ALA A 36 8.17 18.43 0.88
CA ALA A 36 8.77 17.09 0.90
C ALA A 36 7.93 16.06 0.11
N GLU A 37 6.59 16.15 0.19
CA GLU A 37 5.70 15.31 -0.60
C GLU A 37 5.80 15.57 -2.10
N ARG A 38 5.99 16.82 -2.53
CA ARG A 38 6.18 17.15 -3.95
C ARG A 38 7.49 16.56 -4.45
N ASP A 39 8.58 16.78 -3.72
CA ASP A 39 9.90 16.25 -4.06
C ASP A 39 9.85 14.71 -4.17
N TRP A 40 9.21 14.05 -3.21
CA TRP A 40 9.02 12.59 -3.26
C TRP A 40 8.21 12.14 -4.47
N LYS A 41 7.12 12.85 -4.82
CA LYS A 41 6.31 12.55 -6.02
C LYS A 41 7.16 12.69 -7.29
N GLU A 42 8.03 13.69 -7.37
CA GLU A 42 8.96 13.87 -8.49
C GLU A 42 9.92 12.70 -8.62
N TRP A 43 10.50 12.21 -7.52
CA TRP A 43 11.34 11.01 -7.53
C TRP A 43 10.60 9.75 -7.97
N VAL A 44 9.34 9.58 -7.55
CA VAL A 44 8.50 8.47 -8.00
C VAL A 44 8.28 8.54 -9.51
N ILE A 45 8.01 9.73 -10.05
CA ILE A 45 7.87 9.96 -11.50
C ILE A 45 9.18 9.66 -12.22
N ALA A 46 10.32 10.18 -11.73
CA ALA A 46 11.62 9.95 -12.32
C ALA A 46 11.95 8.46 -12.39
N ARG A 47 11.69 7.70 -11.32
CA ARG A 47 11.87 6.25 -11.31
C ARG A 47 10.96 5.53 -12.30
N SER A 48 9.72 6.00 -12.48
CA SER A 48 8.80 5.47 -13.50
C SER A 48 9.37 5.67 -14.91
N ARG A 49 9.87 6.87 -15.21
CA ARG A 49 10.45 7.21 -16.52
C ARG A 49 11.72 6.39 -16.79
N VAL A 50 12.59 6.21 -15.80
CA VAL A 50 13.76 5.32 -15.93
C VAL A 50 13.32 3.89 -16.23
N GLY A 51 12.24 3.41 -15.57
CA GLY A 51 11.67 2.09 -15.87
C GLY A 51 11.11 1.95 -17.30
N GLU A 52 10.61 3.03 -17.89
CA GLU A 52 10.18 3.06 -19.31
C GLU A 52 11.38 3.00 -20.26
N VAL A 53 12.45 3.77 -19.99
CA VAL A 53 13.67 3.79 -20.81
C VAL A 53 14.42 2.46 -20.75
N LEU A 54 14.45 1.82 -19.58
CA LEU A 54 15.08 0.52 -19.38
C LEU A 54 14.17 -0.66 -19.71
N GLY A 55 12.89 -0.41 -20.00
CA GLY A 55 11.98 -1.41 -20.53
C GLY A 55 12.38 -1.78 -21.96
N PRO A 56 12.21 -3.04 -22.39
CA PRO A 56 12.47 -3.39 -23.78
C PRO A 56 11.60 -2.51 -24.68
N VAL A 57 12.24 -1.74 -25.56
CA VAL A 57 11.57 -1.16 -26.71
C VAL A 57 11.10 -2.36 -27.51
N ASP A 58 9.80 -2.63 -27.47
CA ASP A 58 9.19 -3.56 -28.41
C ASP A 58 9.23 -2.83 -29.77
N GLU A 59 10.40 -2.88 -30.43
CA GLU A 59 10.50 -2.65 -31.86
C GLU A 59 9.86 -3.83 -32.56
N THR A 60 8.55 -3.97 -32.40
CA THR A 60 7.72 -4.48 -33.48
C THR A 60 7.67 -3.39 -34.54
N GLU A 61 8.76 -3.31 -35.29
CA GLU A 61 8.66 -3.06 -36.72
C GLU A 61 7.68 -4.09 -37.31
N ASP A 62 6.46 -3.66 -37.58
CA ASP A 62 5.63 -4.27 -38.62
C ASP A 62 5.15 -3.18 -39.57
N HIS A 63 6.13 -2.61 -40.26
CA HIS A 63 5.93 -2.09 -41.60
C HIS A 63 5.72 -3.26 -42.57
N VAL A 64 4.51 -3.83 -42.62
CA VAL A 64 4.00 -4.44 -43.86
C VAL A 64 2.58 -3.98 -44.11
N ARG A 65 2.53 -2.99 -45.01
CA ARG A 65 1.37 -2.55 -45.77
C ARG A 65 0.99 -3.64 -46.78
N THR A 66 -0.32 -3.78 -47.04
CA THR A 66 -0.96 -4.46 -48.19
C THR A 66 -1.02 -6.00 -48.03
N GLU A 67 -2.12 -6.76 -48.13
CA GLU A 67 -3.30 -6.72 -49.00
C GLU A 67 -4.50 -7.50 -48.40
N ARG A 68 -5.70 -6.90 -48.52
CA ARG A 68 -7.00 -7.48 -48.89
C ARG A 68 -7.19 -9.03 -48.83
N ALA A 69 -8.11 -9.49 -47.96
CA ALA A 69 -9.34 -10.25 -48.32
C ALA A 69 -10.00 -10.94 -47.10
N MET A 70 -11.29 -10.68 -46.89
CA MET A 70 -12.27 -11.57 -46.24
C MET A 70 -13.26 -12.00 -47.36
N PRO A 71 -14.11 -13.04 -47.22
CA PRO A 71 -14.58 -13.71 -45.99
C PRO A 71 -14.71 -15.25 -46.06
N ALA A 72 -15.01 -15.92 -44.94
CA ALA A 72 -16.03 -16.99 -44.80
C ALA A 72 -15.98 -17.65 -43.41
N GLN A 73 -17.16 -17.87 -42.82
CA GLN A 73 -17.40 -18.42 -41.49
C GLN A 73 -17.32 -19.96 -41.46
N GLY A 74 -16.91 -20.54 -40.33
CA GLY A 74 -17.02 -21.97 -40.02
C GLY A 74 -16.50 -22.29 -38.62
N GLN A 75 -17.28 -23.00 -37.81
CA GLN A 75 -17.19 -23.09 -36.36
C GLN A 75 -16.12 -24.06 -35.80
N ALA A 76 -15.80 -23.82 -34.52
CA ALA A 76 -15.64 -24.78 -33.42
C ALA A 76 -14.23 -24.98 -32.81
N GLU A 77 -14.17 -24.48 -31.56
CA GLU A 77 -13.44 -25.00 -30.39
C GLU A 77 -11.91 -24.90 -30.25
N GLU A 78 -11.57 -24.29 -29.11
CA GLU A 78 -10.51 -24.66 -28.18
C GLU A 78 -9.21 -23.84 -28.18
N ALA A 79 -8.73 -23.62 -26.95
CA ALA A 79 -7.47 -23.03 -26.52
C ALA A 79 -7.35 -21.48 -26.49
N ALA A 80 -7.62 -20.96 -25.28
CA ALA A 80 -6.82 -19.96 -24.55
C ALA A 80 -6.43 -18.63 -25.24
N PRO A 81 -6.81 -17.46 -24.69
CA PRO A 81 -6.12 -16.23 -25.06
C PRO A 81 -4.70 -16.28 -24.50
N VAL A 82 -3.73 -16.45 -25.40
CA VAL A 82 -2.31 -16.26 -25.11
C VAL A 82 -2.13 -14.80 -24.70
N SER A 83 -1.83 -14.68 -23.42
CA SER A 83 -1.37 -13.50 -22.71
C SER A 83 -0.32 -12.72 -23.52
N MET A 84 -0.55 -11.42 -23.72
CA MET A 84 0.56 -10.48 -23.90
C MET A 84 0.42 -9.27 -22.99
N ALA A 85 1.33 -9.30 -22.01
CA ALA A 85 2.02 -8.17 -21.40
C ALA A 85 1.17 -7.11 -20.68
N ALA A 86 0.42 -7.57 -19.67
CA ALA A 86 0.19 -6.71 -18.51
C ALA A 86 1.54 -6.45 -17.82
N ARG A 87 1.95 -5.17 -17.77
CA ARG A 87 2.97 -4.54 -16.90
C ARG A 87 3.30 -5.40 -15.67
N PRO A 88 4.55 -5.51 -15.17
CA PRO A 88 4.87 -6.30 -13.99
C PRO A 88 4.15 -5.73 -12.75
N LYS A 89 2.89 -6.13 -12.59
CA LYS A 89 2.00 -5.79 -11.50
C LYS A 89 2.59 -6.45 -10.29
N SER A 90 3.41 -5.74 -9.51
CA SER A 90 3.70 -5.99 -8.09
C SER A 90 3.43 -7.45 -7.69
N GLN A 91 4.17 -8.36 -8.30
CA GLN A 91 3.80 -9.76 -8.27
C GLN A 91 4.28 -10.26 -6.93
N VAL A 92 3.39 -10.29 -5.93
CA VAL A 92 3.68 -10.83 -4.59
C VAL A 92 4.29 -12.23 -4.81
N PRO A 93 5.61 -12.44 -4.65
CA PRO A 93 6.23 -13.74 -4.87
C PRO A 93 5.51 -14.78 -4.01
N VAL A 94 5.44 -16.03 -4.49
CA VAL A 94 4.94 -17.12 -3.66
C VAL A 94 5.87 -17.23 -2.46
N ARG A 95 5.31 -17.25 -1.25
CA ARG A 95 6.05 -17.32 0.00
C ARG A 95 6.84 -18.62 0.03
N ARG A 96 8.15 -18.51 0.32
CA ARG A 96 9.09 -19.62 0.53
C ARG A 96 9.81 -19.41 1.85
N GLU A 97 10.27 -20.50 2.46
CA GLU A 97 11.11 -20.43 3.66
C GLU A 97 12.42 -19.69 3.32
N GLY A 98 12.78 -18.69 4.13
CA GLY A 98 13.94 -17.81 3.89
C GLY A 98 13.67 -16.58 3.00
N LEU A 99 12.42 -16.33 2.59
CA LEU A 99 12.04 -15.14 1.83
C LEU A 99 11.51 -14.05 2.77
N ASP A 100 12.27 -12.97 2.90
CA ASP A 100 11.89 -11.85 3.78
C ASP A 100 10.74 -11.01 3.21
N ALA A 101 9.97 -10.41 4.12
CA ALA A 101 8.91 -9.46 3.76
C ALA A 101 9.43 -8.26 2.95
N SER A 102 10.73 -7.95 3.04
CA SER A 102 11.43 -6.88 2.31
C SER A 102 11.34 -7.01 0.78
N VAL A 103 11.08 -8.22 0.25
CA VAL A 103 10.90 -8.48 -1.19
C VAL A 103 9.55 -7.96 -1.72
N LEU A 104 8.60 -7.70 -0.81
CA LEU A 104 7.28 -7.19 -1.17
C LEU A 104 7.28 -5.66 -1.30
N SER A 105 6.30 -5.11 -2.02
CA SER A 105 6.08 -3.66 -2.01
C SER A 105 5.78 -3.16 -0.59
N VAL A 106 6.15 -1.91 -0.29
CA VAL A 106 5.97 -1.24 1.02
C VAL A 106 4.53 -1.36 1.53
N ASP A 107 3.53 -1.30 0.65
CA ASP A 107 2.13 -1.50 1.00
C ASP A 107 1.84 -2.88 1.60
N TYR A 108 2.44 -3.93 1.05
CA TYR A 108 2.25 -5.30 1.54
C TYR A 108 3.11 -5.57 2.79
N GLN A 109 4.30 -4.96 2.87
CA GLN A 109 5.14 -4.99 4.07
C GLN A 109 4.39 -4.39 5.26
N ARG A 110 3.73 -3.25 5.08
CA ARG A 110 2.94 -2.60 6.14
C ARG A 110 1.78 -3.47 6.63
N ILE A 111 1.14 -4.21 5.72
CA ILE A 111 0.10 -5.19 6.07
C ILE A 111 0.69 -6.34 6.90
N LEU A 112 1.85 -6.87 6.49
CA LEU A 112 2.51 -7.94 7.22
C LEU A 112 2.99 -7.49 8.60
N GLN A 113 3.56 -6.28 8.70
CA GLN A 113 4.04 -5.72 9.97
C GLN A 113 2.89 -5.54 10.96
N ALA A 114 1.76 -4.97 10.53
CA ALA A 114 0.60 -4.81 11.41
C ALA A 114 0.06 -6.15 11.95
N LEU A 115 0.12 -7.21 11.13
CA LEU A 115 -0.25 -8.56 11.54
C LEU A 115 0.83 -9.23 12.40
N ALA A 116 2.12 -8.90 12.20
CA ALA A 116 3.23 -9.35 13.02
C ALA A 116 3.17 -8.77 14.42
N ASP A 117 2.98 -7.45 14.53
CA ASP A 117 2.85 -6.74 15.80
C ASP A 117 1.67 -7.31 16.60
N ARG A 118 0.52 -7.52 15.94
CA ARG A 118 -0.67 -8.10 16.59
C ARG A 118 -0.47 -9.56 17.01
N HIS A 119 0.28 -10.34 16.24
CA HIS A 119 0.65 -11.71 16.60
C HIS A 119 1.61 -11.74 17.81
N CYS A 120 2.62 -10.86 17.85
CA CYS A 120 3.53 -10.70 18.98
C CYS A 120 2.79 -10.26 20.25
N LEU A 121 1.74 -9.46 20.11
CA LEU A 121 0.87 -9.04 21.21
C LEU A 121 -0.21 -10.07 21.57
N HIS A 122 -0.25 -11.24 20.91
CA HIS A 122 -1.27 -12.29 21.08
C HIS A 122 -2.72 -11.81 20.91
N GLN A 123 -2.94 -10.78 20.11
CA GLN A 123 -4.23 -10.06 19.95
C GLN A 123 -5.17 -10.66 18.88
N GLY A 124 -4.97 -11.93 18.51
CA GLY A 124 -5.83 -12.66 17.59
C GLY A 124 -5.86 -12.12 16.15
N PRO A 125 -6.76 -12.64 15.30
CA PRO A 125 -6.89 -12.25 13.89
C PRO A 125 -7.30 -10.79 13.69
N LEU A 126 -6.83 -10.17 12.63
CA LEU A 126 -7.12 -8.78 12.25
C LEU A 126 -8.12 -8.72 11.09
N THR A 127 -9.09 -7.81 11.16
CA THR A 127 -10.06 -7.57 10.09
C THR A 127 -9.61 -6.47 9.12
N CYS A 128 -10.14 -6.45 7.90
CA CYS A 128 -9.86 -5.37 6.94
C CYS A 128 -10.27 -3.97 7.45
N GLN A 129 -11.31 -3.89 8.29
CA GLN A 129 -11.76 -2.62 8.85
C GLN A 129 -10.79 -2.13 9.92
N GLU A 130 -10.33 -3.01 10.81
CA GLU A 130 -9.27 -2.68 11.77
C GLU A 130 -7.96 -2.31 11.06
N MET A 131 -7.62 -2.99 9.97
CA MET A 131 -6.47 -2.60 9.13
C MET A 131 -6.62 -1.19 8.56
N ALA A 132 -7.80 -0.82 8.07
CA ALA A 132 -8.06 0.52 7.56
C ALA A 132 -7.84 1.58 8.66
N VAL A 133 -8.38 1.34 9.87
CA VAL A 133 -8.18 2.22 11.03
C VAL A 133 -6.70 2.33 11.41
N LEU A 134 -5.98 1.20 11.48
CA LEU A 134 -4.55 1.18 11.82
C LEU A 134 -3.68 1.94 10.80
N PHE A 135 -4.08 1.93 9.52
CA PHE A 135 -3.37 2.65 8.47
C PHE A 135 -3.83 4.11 8.33
N GLY A 136 -4.73 4.60 9.19
CA GLY A 136 -5.29 5.95 9.09
C GLY A 136 -6.08 6.15 7.80
N LEU A 137 -6.62 5.07 7.21
CA LEU A 137 -7.44 5.13 6.02
C LEU A 137 -8.91 5.27 6.42
N ASP A 138 -9.66 6.05 5.64
CA ASP A 138 -11.11 6.13 5.82
C ASP A 138 -11.72 4.72 5.70
N THR A 139 -12.61 4.36 6.63
CA THR A 139 -13.31 3.06 6.64
C THR A 139 -14.43 2.99 5.60
N VAL A 140 -14.24 3.65 4.46
CA VAL A 140 -15.17 3.65 3.32
C VAL A 140 -15.10 2.27 2.66
N PRO A 141 -16.23 1.69 2.21
CA PRO A 141 -16.28 0.35 1.62
C PRO A 141 -15.26 0.11 0.51
N SER A 142 -14.98 1.13 -0.31
CA SER A 142 -13.99 1.04 -1.40
C SER A 142 -12.56 0.79 -0.90
N LYS A 143 -12.16 1.44 0.20
CA LYS A 143 -10.82 1.28 0.80
C LYS A 143 -10.70 -0.05 1.53
N VAL A 144 -11.75 -0.45 2.25
CA VAL A 144 -11.83 -1.75 2.92
C VAL A 144 -11.75 -2.89 1.89
N GLU A 145 -12.42 -2.75 0.74
CA GLU A 145 -12.39 -3.75 -0.33
C GLU A 145 -11.03 -3.80 -1.05
N ALA A 146 -10.37 -2.64 -1.22
CA ALA A 146 -9.00 -2.60 -1.73
C ALA A 146 -8.02 -3.33 -0.80
N LEU A 147 -8.15 -3.15 0.52
CA LEU A 147 -7.36 -3.89 1.51
C LEU A 147 -7.70 -5.38 1.52
N ARG A 148 -8.98 -5.74 1.42
CA ARG A 148 -9.43 -7.14 1.30
C ARG A 148 -8.81 -7.82 0.09
N SER A 149 -8.81 -7.15 -1.06
CA SER A 149 -8.20 -7.66 -2.29
C SER A 149 -6.68 -7.84 -2.16
N LYS A 150 -5.99 -6.93 -1.48
CA LYS A 150 -4.54 -7.04 -1.18
C LYS A 150 -4.25 -8.19 -0.20
N ALA A 151 -5.03 -8.31 0.86
CA ALA A 151 -4.89 -9.36 1.87
C ALA A 151 -5.17 -10.75 1.27
N LYS A 152 -6.24 -10.91 0.49
CA LYS A 152 -6.55 -12.15 -0.25
C LYS A 152 -5.42 -12.55 -1.21
N ARG A 153 -4.76 -11.58 -1.84
CA ARG A 153 -3.59 -11.84 -2.69
C ARG A 153 -2.39 -12.36 -1.90
N LEU A 154 -2.16 -11.83 -0.69
CA LEU A 154 -1.14 -12.34 0.21
C LEU A 154 -1.48 -13.74 0.73
N VAL A 155 -2.77 -14.03 0.99
CA VAL A 155 -3.26 -15.38 1.35
C VAL A 155 -3.02 -16.37 0.23
N ALA A 156 -3.41 -16.04 -1.01
CA ALA A 156 -3.21 -16.89 -2.18
C ALA A 156 -1.72 -17.20 -2.45
N ARG A 157 -0.81 -16.37 -1.94
CA ARG A 157 0.64 -16.52 -2.09
C ARG A 157 1.32 -17.10 -0.85
N GLY A 158 0.56 -17.47 0.19
CA GLY A 158 1.09 -18.12 1.39
C GLY A 158 1.76 -17.21 2.41
N TRP A 159 1.58 -15.89 2.30
CA TRP A 159 2.09 -14.90 3.26
C TRP A 159 1.15 -14.71 4.46
N LEU A 160 -0.16 -14.79 4.20
CA LEU A 160 -1.21 -14.67 5.21
C LEU A 160 -2.06 -15.95 5.25
N ALA A 161 -2.69 -16.19 6.39
CA ALA A 161 -3.71 -17.21 6.59
C ALA A 161 -5.03 -16.53 6.96
N GLU A 162 -6.14 -17.04 6.43
CA GLU A 162 -7.49 -16.57 6.70
C GLU A 162 -8.25 -17.62 7.53
N PRO A 163 -8.15 -17.58 8.88
CA PRO A 163 -8.84 -18.55 9.74
C PRO A 163 -10.36 -18.44 9.68
N ALA A 164 -10.89 -17.27 9.32
CA ALA A 164 -12.31 -17.01 9.17
C ALA A 164 -12.54 -15.94 8.09
N PRO A 165 -13.69 -15.94 7.39
CA PRO A 165 -13.94 -15.01 6.30
C PRO A 165 -13.72 -13.55 6.73
N GLY A 166 -12.77 -12.88 6.09
CA GLY A 166 -12.43 -11.47 6.37
C GLY A 166 -11.58 -11.24 7.63
N ARG A 167 -11.07 -12.30 8.26
CA ARG A 167 -10.09 -12.25 9.35
C ARG A 167 -8.76 -12.81 8.87
N PHE A 168 -7.70 -12.03 8.96
CA PHE A 168 -6.37 -12.40 8.49
C PHE A 168 -5.40 -12.56 9.65
N THR A 169 -4.50 -13.51 9.51
CA THR A 169 -3.39 -13.82 10.42
C THR A 169 -2.14 -14.04 9.59
N LEU A 170 -0.96 -13.93 10.19
CA LEU A 170 0.27 -14.30 9.50
C LEU A 170 0.30 -15.80 9.21
N ALA A 171 0.81 -16.17 8.03
CA ALA A 171 1.05 -17.57 7.72
C ALA A 171 2.17 -18.13 8.62
N ARG A 172 2.02 -19.40 9.00
CA ARG A 172 2.97 -20.10 9.88
C ARG A 172 4.38 -20.08 9.27
N GLY A 173 5.35 -19.50 9.98
CA GLY A 173 6.76 -19.36 9.57
C GLY A 173 7.14 -18.08 8.81
N VAL A 174 6.26 -17.06 8.74
CA VAL A 174 6.60 -15.72 8.23
C VAL A 174 7.30 -14.86 9.32
N ASN A 175 7.17 -15.23 10.59
CA ASN A 175 7.71 -14.51 11.75
C ASN A 175 9.17 -14.86 12.16
N GLY A 176 10.02 -15.31 11.24
CA GLY A 176 11.41 -15.70 11.58
C GLY A 176 11.51 -17.02 12.38
N PRO A 177 12.73 -17.51 12.62
CA PRO A 177 13.14 -18.88 12.35
C PRO A 177 12.37 -19.91 13.19
N GLY A 178 12.04 -21.03 12.56
CA GLY A 178 11.64 -22.22 13.28
C GLY A 178 12.69 -22.55 14.34
N GLY A 179 12.31 -22.41 15.62
CA GLY A 179 12.94 -23.15 16.70
C GLY A 179 12.75 -24.64 16.39
N GLY A 180 13.86 -25.36 16.31
CA GLY A 180 13.88 -26.77 15.97
C GLY A 180 13.24 -27.66 17.03
N SER A 181 12.78 -28.82 16.56
CA SER A 181 13.15 -30.11 17.13
C SER A 181 13.22 -31.11 15.99
#